data_AF-T0RMK7-F1
#
_entry.id   AF-T0RMK7-F1
#
_cell.length_a   1.000
_cell.length_b   1.000
_cell.length_c   1.000
_cell.angle_alpha   90.00
_cell.angle_beta   90.00
_cell.angle_gamma   90.00
#
_symmetry.space_group_name_H-M   'P 1'
#
loop_
_entity.id
_entity.type
_entity.pdbx_description
1 polymer ?
#
loop_
_entity_poly.entity_id
_entity_poly.type
_entity_poly.pdbx_seq_one_letter_code
_entity_poly.pdbx_strand_id
1 'polypeptide(L)'
;MEAVNKFILESRESCVKHAMMSSGMGIVMGVGLGTFLGTFEGAHGELVGSTMREQLYHGFRKSFLAGYHRSIYFSGQFASVGLVYAGIECVIERERAKHDVVNTIAAASSSGAIFGAWAARQQPAKLFLTNTAKGAASFTAFAVVMEFCLDRFRE
;
A
#
# COMPACT_ATOMS: atom_id res chain seq x y z
N MET A 1 -3.77 -23.41 12.30
CA MET A 1 -4.42 -22.26 12.96
C MET A 1 -3.63 -21.82 14.20
N GLU A 2 -3.29 -22.74 15.10
CA GLU A 2 -2.57 -22.41 16.35
C GLU A 2 -1.18 -21.79 16.15
N ALA A 3 -0.37 -22.32 15.22
CA ALA A 3 0.93 -21.73 14.88
C ALA A 3 0.82 -20.32 14.26
N VAL A 4 -0.25 -20.05 13.50
CA VAL A 4 -0.51 -18.74 12.89
C VAL A 4 -0.93 -17.73 13.95
N ASN A 5 -1.80 -18.11 14.88
CA ASN A 5 -2.20 -17.24 15.99
C ASN A 5 -1.00 -16.88 16.86
N LYS A 6 -0.12 -17.85 17.15
CA LYS A 6 1.13 -17.61 17.88
C LYS A 6 2.04 -16.62 17.14
N PHE A 7 2.16 -16.77 15.82
CA PHE A 7 2.93 -15.84 14.99
C PHE A 7 2.33 -14.42 14.98
N ILE A 8 1.01 -14.28 14.94
CA ILE A 8 0.33 -12.97 14.96
C ILE A 8 0.56 -12.26 16.30
N LEU A 9 0.47 -12.98 17.42
CA LEU A 9 0.73 -12.44 18.75
C LEU A 9 2.20 -12.02 18.89
N GLU A 10 3.12 -12.89 18.50
CA GLU A 10 4.56 -12.60 18.51
C GLU A 10 4.93 -11.46 17.54
N SER A 11 4.17 -11.30 16.47
CA SER A 11 4.33 -10.19 15.53
C SER A 11 3.97 -8.85 16.15
N ARG A 12 3.06 -8.78 17.13
CA ARG A 12 2.69 -7.53 17.79
C ARG A 12 3.73 -7.09 18.81
N GLU A 13 4.47 -8.03 19.40
CA GLU A 13 5.52 -7.72 20.38
C GLU A 13 6.76 -7.08 19.73
N SER A 14 7.02 -7.39 18.46
CA SER A 14 8.19 -6.89 17.73
C SER A 14 7.79 -5.99 16.57
N CYS A 15 8.14 -4.70 16.62
CA CYS A 15 7.82 -3.76 15.53
C CYS A 15 8.37 -4.17 14.17
N VAL A 16 9.52 -4.85 14.15
CA VAL A 16 10.10 -5.40 12.90
C VAL A 16 9.19 -6.47 12.31
N LYS A 17 8.70 -7.40 13.14
CA LYS A 17 7.79 -8.47 12.67
C LYS A 17 6.46 -7.88 12.24
N HIS A 18 5.92 -6.92 12.99
CA HIS A 18 4.69 -6.21 12.63
C HIS A 18 4.79 -5.49 11.27
N ALA A 19 5.89 -4.77 11.06
CA ALA A 19 6.16 -4.08 9.81
C ALA A 19 6.37 -5.07 8.65
N MET A 20 7.02 -6.21 8.86
CA MET A 20 7.18 -7.23 7.82
C MET A 20 5.86 -7.90 7.45
N MET A 21 5.00 -8.19 8.43
CA MET A 21 3.70 -8.80 8.20
C MET A 21 2.80 -7.89 7.35
N SER A 22 2.72 -6.60 7.72
CA SER A 22 1.96 -5.61 6.96
C SER A 22 2.56 -5.34 5.57
N SER A 23 3.89 -5.34 5.44
CA SER A 23 4.56 -5.28 4.13
C SER A 23 4.17 -6.46 3.24
N GLY A 24 4.14 -7.67 3.81
CA GLY A 24 3.71 -8.88 3.10
C GLY A 24 2.27 -8.77 2.59
N MET A 25 1.35 -8.26 3.42
CA MET A 25 -0.02 -7.97 3.00
C MET A 25 -0.07 -6.92 1.88
N GLY A 26 0.77 -5.89 1.95
CA GLY A 26 0.93 -4.88 0.90
C GLY A 26 1.40 -5.46 -0.43
N ILE A 27 2.36 -6.40 -0.42
CA ILE A 27 2.82 -7.10 -1.62
C ILE A 27 1.66 -7.86 -2.28
N VAL A 28 0.89 -8.61 -1.49
CA VAL A 28 -0.27 -9.36 -2.03
C VAL A 28 -1.27 -8.42 -2.68
N MET A 29 -1.59 -7.29 -2.03
CA MET A 29 -2.47 -6.27 -2.60
C MET A 29 -1.89 -5.64 -3.89
N GLY A 30 -0.59 -5.37 -3.93
CA GLY A 30 0.10 -4.80 -5.09
C GLY A 30 0.15 -5.74 -6.29
N VAL A 31 0.32 -7.05 -6.08
CA VAL A 31 0.19 -8.06 -7.14
C VAL A 31 -1.24 -8.08 -7.68
N GLY A 32 -2.24 -8.03 -6.80
CA GLY A 32 -3.65 -7.95 -7.20
C GLY A 32 -3.94 -6.74 -8.10
N LEU A 33 -3.48 -5.55 -7.70
CA LEU A 33 -3.67 -4.33 -8.49
C LEU A 33 -2.89 -4.35 -9.82
N GLY A 34 -1.64 -4.83 -9.81
CA GLY A 34 -0.81 -4.86 -11.01
C GLY A 34 -1.29 -5.85 -12.07
N THR A 35 -1.78 -7.02 -11.64
CA THR A 35 -2.38 -8.02 -12.54
C THR A 35 -3.69 -7.51 -13.14
N PHE A 36 -4.52 -6.84 -12.34
CA PHE A 36 -5.74 -6.18 -12.81
C PHE A 36 -5.39 -5.15 -13.90
N LEU A 37 -4.56 -4.16 -13.60
CA LEU A 37 -4.18 -3.10 -14.55
C LEU A 37 -3.45 -3.62 -15.80
N GLY A 38 -2.62 -4.66 -15.66
CA GLY A 38 -1.98 -5.33 -16.80
C GLY A 38 -2.99 -5.97 -17.76
N THR A 39 -4.06 -6.55 -17.21
CA THR A 39 -5.13 -7.16 -17.99
C THR A 39 -5.96 -6.10 -18.73
N PHE A 40 -6.25 -4.94 -18.11
CA PHE A 40 -6.99 -3.86 -18.78
C PHE A 40 -6.24 -3.27 -19.98
N GLU A 41 -4.93 -3.04 -19.84
CA GLU A 41 -4.14 -2.52 -20.97
C GLU A 41 -4.07 -3.51 -22.12
N GLY A 42 -4.05 -4.80 -21.77
CA GLY A 42 -4.15 -5.90 -22.72
C GLY A 42 -5.43 -5.93 -23.55
N ALA A 43 -6.56 -5.65 -22.89
CA ALA A 43 -7.87 -5.65 -23.51
C ALA A 43 -8.10 -4.43 -24.43
N HIS A 44 -7.36 -3.33 -24.23
CA HIS A 44 -7.51 -2.07 -24.96
C HIS A 44 -6.33 -1.70 -25.87
N GLY A 45 -5.30 -2.55 -25.97
CA GLY A 45 -4.12 -2.29 -26.79
C GLY A 45 -4.37 -2.45 -28.30
N GLU A 46 -3.60 -1.73 -29.12
CA GLU A 46 -3.67 -1.83 -30.58
C GLU A 46 -3.26 -3.24 -31.06
N LEU A 47 -4.15 -3.89 -31.82
CA LEU A 47 -3.95 -5.24 -32.34
C LEU A 47 -2.91 -5.22 -33.47
N VAL A 48 -1.67 -5.60 -33.13
CA VAL A 48 -0.60 -5.77 -34.12
C VAL A 48 -0.63 -7.21 -34.65
N GLY A 49 -0.92 -7.37 -35.95
CA GLY A 49 -0.88 -8.66 -36.65
C GLY A 49 -1.89 -8.73 -37.80
N SER A 50 -1.63 -9.57 -38.81
CA SER A 50 -2.53 -9.78 -39.97
C SER A 50 -3.55 -10.89 -39.76
N THR A 51 -3.34 -11.75 -38.74
CA THR A 51 -4.22 -12.87 -38.39
C THR A 51 -4.70 -12.79 -36.94
N MET A 52 -5.97 -13.18 -36.69
CA MET A 52 -6.59 -13.14 -35.36
C MET A 52 -5.83 -13.93 -34.29
N ARG A 53 -5.19 -15.06 -34.65
CA ARG A 53 -4.39 -15.87 -33.72
C ARG A 53 -3.13 -15.15 -33.26
N GLU A 54 -2.45 -14.48 -34.18
CA GLU A 54 -1.21 -13.77 -33.91
C GLU A 54 -1.47 -12.50 -33.10
N GLN A 55 -2.55 -11.77 -33.43
CA GLN A 55 -3.01 -10.63 -32.63
C GLN A 55 -3.35 -11.03 -31.20
N LEU A 56 -4.03 -12.17 -30.98
CA LEU A 56 -4.37 -12.65 -29.65
C LEU A 56 -3.13 -13.06 -28.85
N TYR A 57 -2.18 -13.75 -29.48
CA TYR A 57 -0.94 -14.19 -28.84
C TYR A 57 -0.05 -13.00 -28.47
N HIS A 58 0.12 -12.04 -29.38
CA HIS A 58 0.90 -10.83 -29.11
C HIS A 58 0.21 -9.90 -28.11
N GLY A 59 -1.11 -9.77 -28.18
CA GLY A 59 -1.91 -9.05 -27.19
C GLY A 59 -1.73 -9.65 -25.80
N PHE A 60 -1.96 -10.95 -25.65
CA PHE A 60 -1.83 -11.64 -24.36
C PHE A 60 -0.40 -11.55 -23.80
N ARG A 61 0.62 -11.75 -24.65
CA ARG A 61 2.02 -11.65 -24.24
C ARG A 61 2.39 -10.23 -23.77
N LYS A 62 1.94 -9.20 -24.48
CA LYS A 62 2.14 -7.79 -24.05
C LYS A 62 1.43 -7.51 -22.72
N SER A 63 0.19 -7.97 -22.59
CA SER A 63 -0.63 -7.83 -21.37
C SER A 63 0.07 -8.45 -20.16
N PHE A 64 0.56 -9.69 -20.33
CA PHE A 64 1.23 -10.43 -19.29
C PHE A 64 2.54 -9.75 -18.86
N LEU A 65 3.34 -9.30 -19.83
CA LEU A 65 4.61 -8.64 -19.55
C LEU A 65 4.41 -7.27 -18.87
N ALA A 66 3.45 -6.48 -19.35
CA ALA A 66 3.07 -5.20 -18.74
C ALA A 66 2.50 -5.38 -17.33
N GLY A 67 1.63 -6.38 -17.15
CA GLY A 67 1.08 -6.76 -15.85
C GLY A 67 2.15 -7.19 -14.87
N TYR A 68 3.12 -7.99 -15.30
CA TYR A 68 4.25 -8.41 -14.46
C TYR A 68 5.08 -7.22 -13.98
N HIS A 69 5.49 -6.33 -14.90
CA HIS A 69 6.27 -5.15 -14.55
C HIS A 69 5.52 -4.22 -13.58
N ARG A 70 4.24 -3.96 -13.83
CA ARG A 70 3.40 -3.15 -12.94
C ARG A 70 3.18 -3.82 -11.59
N SER A 71 2.97 -5.13 -11.56
CA SER A 71 2.79 -5.89 -10.32
C SER A 71 4.00 -5.76 -9.42
N ILE A 72 5.22 -5.87 -9.96
CA ILE A 72 6.44 -5.67 -9.17
C ILE A 72 6.53 -4.24 -8.65
N TYR A 73 6.24 -3.25 -9.51
CA TYR A 73 6.29 -1.84 -9.12
C TYR A 73 5.30 -1.52 -7.99
N PHE A 74 4.02 -1.86 -8.17
CA PHE A 74 2.98 -1.62 -7.17
C PHE A 74 3.24 -2.40 -5.89
N SER A 75 3.67 -3.66 -5.98
CA SER A 75 4.04 -4.45 -4.80
C SER A 75 5.12 -3.76 -3.98
N GLY A 76 6.14 -3.17 -4.61
CA GLY A 76 7.17 -2.41 -3.90
C GLY A 76 6.62 -1.15 -3.21
N GLN A 77 5.68 -0.44 -3.84
CA GLN A 77 5.05 0.75 -3.24
C GLN A 77 4.12 0.39 -2.08
N PHE A 78 3.29 -0.64 -2.22
CA PHE A 78 2.40 -1.06 -1.13
C PHE A 78 3.16 -1.72 0.02
N ALA A 79 4.25 -2.43 -0.28
CA ALA A 79 5.17 -2.93 0.75
C ALA A 79 5.79 -1.78 1.54
N SER A 80 6.28 -0.73 0.87
CA SER A 80 6.91 0.41 1.55
C SER A 80 5.92 1.17 2.43
N VAL A 81 4.69 1.39 1.95
CA VAL A 81 3.61 2.00 2.74
C VAL A 81 3.26 1.15 3.96
N GLY A 82 3.06 -0.16 3.78
CA GLY A 82 2.78 -1.08 4.89
C GLY A 82 3.89 -1.09 5.94
N LEU A 83 5.15 -1.15 5.50
CA LEU A 83 6.32 -1.11 6.37
C LEU A 83 6.37 0.15 7.23
N VAL A 84 6.23 1.32 6.59
CA VAL A 84 6.34 2.61 7.27
C VAL A 84 5.16 2.83 8.22
N TYR A 85 3.94 2.55 7.76
CA TYR A 85 2.74 2.72 8.57
C TYR A 85 2.77 1.84 9.83
N ALA A 86 2.93 0.53 9.68
CA ALA A 86 2.92 -0.40 10.80
C ALA A 86 4.15 -0.26 11.70
N GLY A 87 5.29 0.17 11.13
CA GLY A 87 6.48 0.50 11.91
C GLY A 87 6.23 1.68 12.86
N ILE A 88 5.62 2.76 12.34
CA ILE A 88 5.32 3.95 13.16
C ILE A 88 4.22 3.63 14.18
N GLU A 89 3.17 2.92 13.77
CA GLU A 89 2.09 2.49 14.65
C GLU A 89 2.64 1.70 15.85
N CYS A 90 3.47 0.68 15.61
CA CYS A 90 4.06 -0.10 16.69
C CYS A 90 4.95 0.73 17.63
N VAL A 91 5.72 1.69 17.11
CA VAL A 91 6.53 2.58 17.96
C VAL A 91 5.64 3.45 18.85
N ILE A 92 4.55 4.00 18.32
CA ILE A 92 3.59 4.79 19.09
C ILE A 92 2.90 3.93 20.16
N GLU A 93 2.49 2.72 19.79
CA GLU A 93 1.84 1.77 20.71
C GLU A 93 2.78 1.33 21.83
N ARG A 94 4.08 1.16 21.55
CA ARG A 94 5.07 0.82 22.55
C ARG A 94 5.25 1.93 23.59
N GLU A 95 5.21 3.20 23.17
CA GLU A 95 5.34 4.35 24.08
C GLU A 95 4.05 4.61 24.87
N ARG A 96 2.88 4.42 24.26
CA ARG A 96 1.59 4.69 24.91
C ARG A 96 0.97 3.49 25.64
N ALA A 97 1.46 2.27 25.37
CA ALA A 97 0.95 1.01 25.91
C ALA A 97 -0.57 0.83 25.75
N LYS A 98 -1.15 1.40 24.68
CA LYS A 98 -2.59 1.34 24.37
C LYS A 98 -2.79 1.19 22.87
N HIS A 99 -3.83 0.47 22.46
CA HIS A 99 -4.28 0.34 21.08
C HIS A 99 -5.60 1.10 20.91
N ASP A 100 -5.49 2.37 20.48
CA ASP A 100 -6.63 3.26 20.30
C ASP A 100 -6.62 3.88 18.89
N VAL A 101 -7.78 4.30 18.40
CA VAL A 101 -7.96 5.02 17.11
C VAL A 101 -7.04 6.23 16.93
N VAL A 102 -6.67 6.90 18.03
CA VAL A 102 -5.76 8.05 17.99
C VAL A 102 -4.36 7.63 17.52
N ASN A 103 -3.91 6.41 17.85
CA ASN A 103 -2.60 5.91 17.42
C ASN A 103 -2.60 5.61 15.93
N THR A 104 -3.69 5.01 15.42
CA THR A 104 -3.91 4.76 13.99
C THR A 104 -3.89 6.08 13.19
N ILE A 105 -4.60 7.10 13.66
CA ILE A 105 -4.62 8.42 13.02
C ILE A 105 -3.24 9.10 13.08
N ALA A 106 -2.54 8.99 14.21
CA ALA A 106 -1.19 9.53 14.37
C ALA A 106 -0.19 8.82 13.43
N ALA A 107 -0.24 7.50 13.33
CA ALA A 107 0.59 6.72 12.43
C ALA A 107 0.28 7.02 10.95
N ALA A 108 -1.00 7.17 10.60
CA ALA A 108 -1.42 7.54 9.25
C ALA A 108 -0.95 8.96 8.87
N SER A 109 -1.15 9.94 9.75
CA SER A 109 -0.73 11.32 9.50
C SER A 109 0.79 11.46 9.32
N SER A 110 1.57 10.77 10.16
CA SER A 110 3.03 10.80 10.11
C SER A 110 3.58 10.04 8.90
N SER A 111 3.05 8.86 8.59
CA SER A 111 3.42 8.13 7.36
C SER A 111 3.08 8.93 6.10
N GLY A 112 1.88 9.53 6.03
CA GLY A 112 1.49 10.40 4.93
C GLY A 112 2.38 11.65 4.78
N ALA A 113 2.82 12.24 5.90
CA ALA A 113 3.78 13.33 5.90
C ALA A 113 5.15 12.88 5.36
N ILE A 114 5.64 11.70 5.76
CA ILE A 114 6.92 11.14 5.30
C ILE A 114 6.88 10.90 3.78
N PHE A 115 5.82 10.28 3.26
CA PHE A 115 5.68 10.05 1.82
C PHE A 115 5.49 11.35 1.03
N GLY A 116 4.72 12.31 1.56
CA GLY A 116 4.57 13.64 0.96
C GLY A 116 5.89 14.41 0.89
N ALA A 117 6.68 14.34 1.96
CA ALA A 117 8.01 14.94 2.01
C ALA A 117 9.00 14.24 1.06
N TRP A 118 8.96 12.91 1.00
CA TRP A 118 9.81 12.13 0.11
C TRP A 118 9.52 12.43 -1.37
N ALA A 119 8.24 12.51 -1.74
CA ALA A 119 7.81 12.86 -3.09
C ALA A 119 8.20 14.30 -3.49
N ALA A 120 8.23 15.23 -2.54
CA ALA A 120 8.54 16.64 -2.78
C ALA A 120 10.00 17.02 -2.49
N ARG A 121 10.91 16.05 -2.28
CA ARG A 121 12.29 16.30 -1.82
C ARG A 121 13.11 17.25 -2.70
N GLN A 122 12.81 17.31 -4.00
CA GLN A 122 13.51 18.17 -4.97
C GLN A 122 12.77 19.48 -5.28
N GLN A 123 11.62 19.72 -4.64
CA GLN A 123 10.74 20.86 -4.93
C GLN A 123 11.06 22.07 -4.02
N PRO A 124 10.67 23.30 -4.41
CA PRO A 124 10.88 24.47 -3.56
C PRO A 124 10.13 24.36 -2.22
N ALA A 125 10.64 25.02 -1.18
CA ALA A 125 10.15 24.89 0.20
C ALA A 125 8.62 25.06 0.36
N LYS A 126 8.01 25.96 -0.44
CA LYS A 126 6.57 26.17 -0.44
C LYS A 126 5.81 24.93 -0.94
N LEU A 127 6.27 24.31 -2.03
CA LEU A 127 5.67 23.09 -2.58
C LEU A 127 5.88 21.90 -1.64
N PHE A 128 7.07 21.82 -1.02
CA PHE A 128 7.40 20.82 -0.03
C PHE A 128 6.38 20.81 1.12
N LEU A 129 6.14 21.96 1.77
CA LEU A 129 5.15 22.06 2.84
C LEU A 129 3.73 21.72 2.37
N THR A 130 3.32 22.18 1.19
CA THR A 130 1.97 21.87 0.68
C THR A 130 1.78 20.39 0.37
N ASN A 131 2.79 19.72 -0.18
CA ASN A 131 2.72 18.30 -0.52
C ASN A 131 2.77 17.43 0.73
N THR A 132 3.58 17.79 1.73
CA THR A 132 3.61 17.14 3.04
C THR A 132 2.27 17.28 3.75
N ALA A 133 1.68 18.48 3.76
CA ALA A 133 0.38 18.73 4.37
C ALA A 133 -0.75 17.96 3.66
N LYS A 134 -0.75 17.95 2.32
CA LYS A 134 -1.70 17.15 1.53
C LYS A 134 -1.54 15.65 1.79
N GLY A 135 -0.29 15.17 1.85
CA GLY A 135 0.04 13.78 2.17
C GLY A 135 -0.52 13.37 3.53
N ALA A 136 -0.19 14.13 4.58
CA ALA A 136 -0.72 13.91 5.92
C ALA A 136 -2.26 13.93 5.94
N ALA A 137 -2.88 14.96 5.35
CA ALA A 137 -4.33 15.09 5.32
C ALA A 137 -5.02 13.91 4.62
N SER A 138 -4.46 13.43 3.50
CA SER A 138 -5.03 12.30 2.75
C SER A 138 -4.96 10.98 3.52
N PHE A 139 -3.84 10.69 4.19
CA PHE A 139 -3.68 9.47 4.97
C PHE A 139 -4.54 9.52 6.25
N THR A 140 -4.62 10.67 6.92
CA THR A 140 -5.53 10.86 8.07
C THR A 140 -6.98 10.67 7.65
N ALA A 141 -7.40 11.27 6.53
CA ALA A 141 -8.76 11.10 6.04
C ALA A 141 -9.08 9.62 5.74
N PHE A 142 -8.16 8.90 5.10
CA PHE A 142 -8.31 7.47 4.84
C PHE A 142 -8.42 6.66 6.13
N ALA A 143 -7.55 6.90 7.11
CA ALA A 143 -7.59 6.20 8.39
C ALA A 143 -8.92 6.43 9.13
N VAL A 144 -9.39 7.68 9.20
CA VAL A 144 -10.68 8.00 9.84
C VAL A 144 -11.85 7.28 9.16
N VAL A 145 -11.86 7.25 7.82
CA VAL A 145 -12.91 6.53 7.08
C VAL A 145 -12.84 5.02 7.34
N MET A 146 -11.65 4.44 7.37
CA MET A 146 -11.50 3.00 7.63
C MET A 146 -11.92 2.64 9.05
N GLU A 147 -11.53 3.41 10.06
CA GLU A 147 -12.01 3.22 11.45
C GLU A 147 -13.53 3.34 11.54
N PHE A 148 -14.12 4.37 10.91
CA PHE A 148 -15.58 4.52 10.86
C PHE A 148 -16.28 3.33 10.19
N CYS A 149 -15.73 2.83 9.08
CA CYS A 149 -16.25 1.65 8.39
C CYS A 149 -16.12 0.40 9.27
N LEU A 150 -14.98 0.19 9.93
CA LEU A 150 -14.75 -0.97 10.79
C LEU A 150 -15.67 -0.96 12.01
N ASP A 151 -15.86 0.21 12.64
CA ASP A 151 -16.82 0.37 13.72
C ASP A 151 -18.24 0.05 13.23
N ARG A 152 -18.60 0.49 12.02
CA ARG A 152 -19.92 0.21 11.43
C ARG A 152 -20.16 -1.28 11.15
N PHE A 153 -19.14 -2.03 10.76
CA PHE A 153 -19.25 -3.49 10.51
C PHE A 153 -19.18 -4.33 11.78
N ARG A 154 -18.72 -3.76 12.90
CA ARG A 154 -18.66 -4.43 14.20
C ARG A 154 -20.03 -4.43 14.90
N GLU A 155 -20.93 -3.52 14.52
CA GLU A 155 -22.35 -3.50 14.89
C GLU A 155 -23.20 -4.40 13.99
#